data_AF-A0A183LQG5-F1
#
_entry.id   AF-A0A183LQG5-F1
#
_cell.length_a   1.000
_cell.length_b   1.000
_cell.length_c   1.000
_cell.angle_alpha   90.00
_cell.angle_beta   90.00
_cell.angle_gamma   90.00
#
_symmetry.space_group_name_H-M   'P 1'
#
loop_
_entity.id
_entity.type
_entity.pdbx_description
1 polymer ?
#
loop_
_entity_poly.entity_id
_entity_poly.type
_entity_poly.pdbx_seq_one_letter_code
_entity_poly.pdbx_strand_id
1 'polypeptide(L)'
;MLYTSSASKEWGDATRGLQMSTAKQAILKLGNKPIHTKNWRPQILVYLPLDENFQARHDRLLDLVYQLKAGHEKENEHCFINTTKAEYI
;
A
#
# COMPACT_ATOMS: atom_id res chain seq x y z
N MET A 1 17.66 24.26 7.21
CA MET A 1 17.68 24.04 8.68
C MET A 1 16.34 24.32 9.38
N LEU A 2 15.36 24.99 8.76
CA LEU A 2 14.08 25.36 9.41
C LEU A 2 12.96 24.31 9.33
N TYR A 3 13.05 23.34 8.40
CA TYR A 3 11.98 22.36 8.19
C TYR A 3 11.91 21.29 9.28
N THR A 4 13.05 20.95 9.88
CA THR A 4 13.16 19.93 10.93
C THR A 4 12.57 20.41 12.25
N SER A 5 12.72 21.70 12.59
CA SER A 5 12.17 22.27 13.84
C SER A 5 10.65 22.39 13.83
N SER A 6 10.04 22.60 12.65
CA SER A 6 8.57 22.55 12.49
C SER A 6 8.06 21.11 12.60
N ALA A 7 8.76 20.16 11.96
CA ALA A 7 8.41 18.74 11.98
C ALA A 7 8.50 18.12 13.39
N SER A 8 9.54 18.43 14.17
CA SER A 8 9.65 17.94 15.56
C SER A 8 8.66 18.62 16.51
N LYS A 9 8.21 19.85 16.23
CA LYS A 9 7.15 20.50 17.00
C LYS A 9 5.77 19.85 16.77
N GLU A 10 5.49 19.41 15.55
CA GLU A 10 4.22 18.77 15.19
C GLU A 10 4.18 17.28 15.54
N TRP A 11 5.32 16.59 15.51
CA TRP A 11 5.38 15.12 15.60
C TRP A 11 6.29 14.56 16.71
N GLY A 12 7.01 15.41 17.47
CA GLY A 12 7.92 15.00 18.54
C GLY A 12 9.27 14.43 18.07
N ASP A 13 9.39 14.06 16.80
CA ASP A 13 10.61 13.58 16.14
C ASP A 13 10.75 14.22 14.75
N ALA A 14 11.91 14.83 14.48
CA ALA A 14 12.16 15.61 13.27
C ALA A 14 12.22 14.76 12.00
N THR A 15 12.78 13.55 12.04
CA THR A 15 12.88 12.67 10.86
C THR A 15 11.54 12.04 10.53
N ARG A 16 10.84 11.53 11.55
CA ARG A 16 9.50 10.98 11.40
C ARG A 16 8.48 12.04 10.97
N GLY A 17 8.56 13.25 11.52
CA GLY A 17 7.71 14.37 11.12
C GLY A 17 7.94 14.82 9.68
N LEU A 18 9.18 14.76 9.18
CA LEU A 18 9.50 15.05 7.78
C LEU A 18 8.93 13.98 6.84
N GLN A 19 9.08 12.70 7.18
CA GLN A 19 8.52 11.58 6.41
C GLN A 19 6.99 11.68 6.34
N MET A 20 6.33 11.96 7.47
CA MET A 20 4.87 12.10 7.54
C MET A 20 4.37 13.29 6.70
N SER A 21 5.07 14.43 6.79
CA SER A 21 4.75 15.62 6.00
C SER A 21 4.94 15.39 4.51
N THR A 22 5.99 14.66 4.12
CA THR A 22 6.26 14.27 2.73
C THR A 22 5.18 13.33 2.21
N ALA A 23 4.80 12.31 2.98
CA ALA A 23 3.72 11.39 2.62
C ALA A 23 2.37 12.11 2.46
N LYS A 24 2.03 13.02 3.38
CA LYS A 24 0.83 13.87 3.30
C LYS A 24 0.81 14.69 2.01
N GLN A 25 1.91 15.36 1.69
CA GLN A 25 2.00 16.15 0.47
C GLN A 25 1.93 15.28 -0.79
N ALA A 26 2.48 14.06 -0.77
CA ALA A 26 2.36 13.12 -1.88
C ALA A 26 0.90 12.72 -2.12
N ILE A 27 0.16 12.37 -1.06
CA ILE A 27 -1.27 12.01 -1.13
C ILE A 27 -2.11 13.16 -1.68
N LEU A 28 -1.91 14.39 -1.19
CA LEU A 28 -2.67 15.56 -1.66
C LEU A 28 -2.41 15.89 -3.15
N LYS A 29 -1.26 15.44 -3.70
CA LYS A 29 -0.88 15.66 -5.11
C LYS A 29 -1.41 14.58 -6.07
N LEU A 30 -1.95 13.46 -5.57
CA LEU A 30 -2.37 12.32 -6.41
C LEU A 30 -3.54 12.63 -7.36
N GLY A 31 -4.37 13.64 -7.08
CA GLY A 31 -5.65 13.86 -7.77
C GLY A 31 -5.62 14.60 -9.11
N ASN A 32 -4.49 15.16 -9.55
CA ASN A 32 -4.48 16.14 -10.66
C ASN A 32 -4.03 15.61 -12.03
N LYS A 33 -3.68 14.32 -12.15
CA LYS A 33 -3.25 13.76 -13.46
C LYS A 33 -4.41 13.02 -14.11
N PRO A 34 -4.80 13.34 -15.35
CA PRO A 34 -5.79 12.56 -16.08
C PRO A 34 -5.31 11.10 -16.17
N ILE A 35 -6.17 10.18 -15.76
CA ILE A 35 -5.94 8.74 -15.89
C ILE A 35 -5.92 8.38 -17.37
N HIS A 36 -4.74 8.37 -17.98
CA HIS A 36 -4.59 7.93 -19.36
C HIS A 36 -4.78 6.42 -19.43
N THR A 37 -5.87 5.96 -20.06
CA THR A 37 -6.22 4.54 -20.22
C THR A 37 -5.21 3.73 -21.05
N LYS A 38 -4.19 4.38 -21.63
CA LYS A 38 -3.13 3.75 -22.44
C LYS A 38 -2.00 3.13 -21.61
N ASN A 39 -1.99 3.27 -20.28
CA ASN A 39 -1.00 2.64 -19.38
C ASN A 39 -1.75 1.97 -18.20
N TRP A 40 -2.29 0.77 -18.42
CA TRP A 40 -3.03 0.04 -17.39
C TRP A 40 -2.07 -0.47 -16.31
N ARG A 41 -2.32 -0.07 -15.06
CA ARG A 41 -1.65 -0.59 -13.86
C ARG A 41 -2.67 -1.28 -12.96
N PRO A 42 -2.71 -2.63 -12.96
CA PRO A 42 -3.71 -3.36 -12.20
C PRO A 42 -3.48 -3.14 -10.70
N GLN A 43 -4.55 -2.79 -9.99
CA GLN A 43 -4.57 -2.82 -8.53
C GLN A 43 -5.27 -4.11 -8.12
N ILE A 44 -4.56 -4.95 -7.37
CA ILE A 44 -5.03 -6.30 -7.04
C ILE A 44 -5.45 -6.32 -5.57
N LEU A 45 -6.71 -6.65 -5.31
CA LEU A 45 -7.24 -6.93 -3.98
C LEU A 45 -7.41 -8.44 -3.82
N VAL A 46 -6.76 -9.01 -2.80
CA VAL A 46 -6.76 -10.46 -2.55
C VAL A 46 -7.50 -10.74 -1.26
N TYR A 47 -8.53 -11.57 -1.34
CA TYR A 47 -9.22 -12.10 -0.17
C TYR A 47 -8.59 -13.43 0.23
N LEU A 48 -8.00 -13.47 1.41
CA LEU A 48 -7.27 -14.64 1.89
C LEU A 48 -8.00 -15.23 3.12
N PRO A 49 -8.62 -16.42 3.00
CA PRO A 49 -9.26 -17.06 4.15
C PRO A 49 -8.18 -17.51 5.13
N LEU A 50 -8.37 -17.14 6.40
CA LEU A 50 -7.53 -17.59 7.50
C LEU A 50 -8.04 -18.90 8.11
N ASP A 51 -7.13 -19.71 8.62
CA ASP A 51 -7.44 -20.86 9.47
C ASP A 51 -7.67 -20.43 10.94
N GLU A 52 -7.93 -21.41 11.81
CA GLU A 52 -8.17 -21.18 13.25
C GLU A 52 -6.95 -20.60 13.98
N ASN A 53 -5.75 -20.77 13.43
CA ASN A 53 -4.48 -20.24 13.95
C ASN A 53 -4.07 -18.92 13.26
N PHE A 54 -5.02 -18.26 12.57
CA PHE A 54 -4.80 -17.04 11.80
C PHE A 54 -3.72 -17.17 10.70
N GLN A 55 -3.47 -18.39 10.23
CA GLN A 55 -2.58 -18.64 9.10
C GLN A 55 -3.38 -18.60 7.81
N ALA A 56 -2.75 -18.08 6.76
CA ALA A 56 -3.31 -18.11 5.43
C ALA A 56 -3.50 -19.57 4.99
N ARG A 57 -4.74 -19.95 4.66
CA ARG A 57 -5.00 -21.33 4.23
C ARG A 57 -4.28 -21.68 2.92
N HIS A 58 -4.01 -20.67 2.09
CA HIS A 58 -3.54 -20.83 0.72
C HIS A 58 -2.35 -19.89 0.43
N ASP A 59 -1.17 -20.19 1.00
CA ASP A 59 0.05 -19.40 0.81
C ASP A 59 0.45 -19.23 -0.67
N ARG A 60 0.19 -20.25 -1.51
CA ARG A 60 0.45 -20.20 -2.96
C ARG A 60 -0.33 -19.08 -3.68
N LEU A 61 -1.43 -18.61 -3.11
CA LEU A 61 -2.18 -17.47 -3.67
C LEU A 61 -1.37 -16.18 -3.54
N LEU A 62 -0.62 -16.02 -2.44
CA LEU A 62 0.27 -14.88 -2.23
C LEU A 62 1.45 -14.93 -3.20
N ASP A 63 2.02 -16.12 -3.43
CA ASP A 63 3.09 -16.30 -4.43
C ASP A 63 2.61 -15.94 -5.84
N LEU A 64 1.40 -16.36 -6.21
CA LEU A 64 0.80 -16.01 -7.50
C LEU A 64 0.62 -14.49 -7.64
N VAL A 65 0.09 -13.83 -6.61
CA VAL A 65 -0.11 -12.38 -6.61
C VAL A 65 1.23 -11.64 -6.68
N TYR A 66 2.25 -12.16 -6.01
CA TYR A 66 3.60 -11.64 -6.09
C TYR A 66 4.17 -11.76 -7.51
N GLN A 67 3.98 -12.90 -8.17
CA GLN A 67 4.41 -13.10 -9.57
C GLN A 67 3.66 -12.19 -10.54
N LEU A 68 2.35 -12.03 -10.36
CA LEU A 68 1.52 -11.12 -11.16
C LEU A 68 2.00 -9.67 -11.02
N LYS A 69 2.45 -9.27 -9.83
CA LYS A 69 3.03 -7.95 -9.56
C LYS A 69 4.45 -7.78 -10.10
N ALA A 70 5.26 -8.83 -10.09
CA ALA A 70 6.66 -8.77 -10.51
C ALA A 70 6.85 -8.63 -12.04
N GLY A 71 5.83 -9.00 -12.82
CA GLY A 71 5.85 -8.99 -14.29
C GLY A 71 5.59 -7.62 -14.94
N HIS A 72 5.14 -6.62 -14.19
CA HIS A 72 4.78 -5.29 -14.71
C HIS A 72 5.69 -4.18 -14.13
N GLU A 73 5.94 -3.13 -14.93
CA GLU A 73 6.90 -2.07 -14.60
C GLU A 73 6.61 -1.42 -13.23
N LYS A 74 7.68 -1.22 -12.44
CA LYS A 74 7.67 -1.01 -10.98
C LYS A 74 7.01 0.28 -10.45
N GLU A 75 6.43 1.14 -11.27
CA GLU A 75 6.19 2.52 -10.84
C GLU A 75 4.94 2.76 -10.00
N ASN A 76 3.84 1.99 -10.11
CA ASN A 76 2.61 2.25 -9.32
C ASN A 76 1.68 1.02 -9.18
N GLU A 77 2.18 -0.08 -8.62
CA GLU A 77 1.37 -1.30 -8.41
C GLU A 77 1.03 -1.49 -6.93
N HIS A 78 -0.26 -1.33 -6.62
CA HIS A 78 -0.78 -1.51 -5.27
C HIS A 78 -1.45 -2.89 -5.16
N CYS A 79 -0.92 -3.71 -4.26
CA CYS A 79 -1.55 -4.94 -3.83
C CYS A 79 -2.07 -4.70 -2.41
N PHE A 80 -3.36 -4.90 -2.21
CA PHE A 80 -3.98 -4.89 -0.90
C PHE A 80 -4.39 -6.32 -0.56
N ILE A 81 -3.89 -6.82 0.57
CA ILE A 81 -4.27 -8.14 1.09
C ILE A 81 -5.25 -7.88 2.22
N ASN A 82 -6.47 -8.38 2.08
CA ASN A 82 -7.44 -8.36 3.16
C ASN A 82 -7.59 -9.78 3.70
N THR A 83 -7.32 -9.93 5.00
CA THR A 83 -7.45 -11.18 5.72
C THR A 83 -8.71 -11.10 6.57
N THR A 84 -9.69 -11.94 6.27
CA THR A 84 -10.89 -12.09 7.07
C THR A 84 -11.01 -13.52 7.54
N LYS A 85 -11.41 -13.72 8.80
CA LYS A 85 -11.84 -15.05 9.26
C LYS A 85 -13.08 -15.38 8.43
N ALA A 86 -12.98 -16.40 7.58
CA ALA A 86 -14.12 -16.86 6.80
C ALA A 86 -15.07 -17.58 7.75
N GLU A 87 -16.00 -16.85 8.35
CA GLU A 87 -17.18 -17.46 8.95
C GLU A 87 -18.07 -17.92 7.79
N TYR A 88 -18.06 -19.24 7.56
CA TYR A 88 -18.97 -19.89 6.64
C TYR A 88 -20.40 -19.68 7.18
N ILE A 89 -21.22 -18.94 6.44
CA ILE A 89 -22.69 -18.94 6.60
C ILE A 89 -23.24 -20.22 5.98
#